data_AF-A0A2C5XE48-F1
#
_entry.id   AF-A0A2C5XE48-F1
#
_cell.length_a   1.000
_cell.length_b   1.000
_cell.length_c   1.000
_cell.angle_alpha   90.00
_cell.angle_beta   90.00
_cell.angle_gamma   90.00
#
_symmetry.space_group_name_H-M   'P 1'
#
loop_
_entity.id
_entity.type
_entity.pdbx_description
1 polymer ?
#
loop_
_entity_poly.entity_id
_entity_poly.type
_entity_poly.pdbx_seq_one_letter_code
_entity_poly.pdbx_strand_id
1 'polypeptide(L)'
;MTQLQSPPQARPDGDGSSTNTYVDYVQTAVEAAFLIYSGYKHKFLTYFVFIPAGIFAILAACFGVDVFFNHVHISFPASVACLLLLFAMLVGAEQVLGPHRTRKLVGWIDIPAGWALRWINIFFAPSFVMLPLSPSIGISEVLKMIAVFVLGFIIMMAFCAWFTRILQLVTGTSKRSAAARAEELHIADTDEIPMTAMNMTPLTDLGDPTATPAIGSPSRSGSPFTPGSPRTPGSPHIPGTPRTHWSPPVPGTPGLEISPATSKFGINTPAPVLLHGSPVAVPGKVSSPQSLPPQIGALVAPQPTRAQRWASVVLANQDAVLYGLVLVFIGIPLFFAAHYAMPLHLAITILAFQAAMQIPATWRRFLHPVLVSALFTVLIIWAFGAMRGLSLTKSLHSYKTGANYLVLWESGAGALPKPGAGDIFSTVLDASIVALALPMYQYRRELREHFVAITVPNVVMSIGSLFAYPYICSAIGIQAERALAFSARSLTLALALPAVANLGGDSYTIAAVAIMSGIIGVLTGTKILAWLKIPEDDYVTRGVTLGANSSALATAMLLRSDPRAAALSSLSMSLFGAITVLFTSIPAIVNIVRSLVGL
;
A
#
# COMPACT_ATOMS: atom_id res chain seq x y z
N MET A 1 -41.54 16.66 -61.87
CA MET A 1 -41.42 18.13 -61.78
C MET A 1 -41.26 18.48 -60.30
N THR A 2 -40.05 18.51 -59.76
CA THR A 2 -39.07 19.64 -59.75
C THR A 2 -39.35 20.65 -58.62
N GLN A 3 -38.62 20.49 -57.51
CA GLN A 3 -37.88 21.50 -56.71
C GLN A 3 -38.55 22.84 -56.32
N LEU A 4 -38.59 23.18 -55.00
CA LEU A 4 -37.59 24.03 -54.30
C LEU A 4 -38.08 24.56 -52.91
N GLN A 5 -37.26 24.27 -51.87
CA GLN A 5 -36.88 25.00 -50.62
C GLN A 5 -37.82 25.99 -49.86
N SER A 6 -38.27 25.56 -48.67
CA SER A 6 -38.12 26.06 -47.25
C SER A 6 -37.85 27.55 -46.89
N PRO A 7 -38.03 28.02 -45.61
CA PRO A 7 -38.98 27.73 -44.50
C PRO A 7 -39.42 29.04 -43.74
N PRO A 8 -39.69 29.09 -42.41
CA PRO A 8 -40.72 28.45 -41.55
C PRO A 8 -41.65 29.51 -40.86
N GLN A 9 -42.87 29.13 -40.43
CA GLN A 9 -43.56 29.93 -39.40
C GLN A 9 -44.42 29.08 -38.45
N ALA A 10 -44.05 29.23 -37.19
CA ALA A 10 -44.56 28.69 -35.94
C ALA A 10 -46.08 28.48 -35.83
N ARG A 11 -46.45 27.42 -35.11
CA ARG A 11 -47.56 27.39 -34.14
C ARG A 11 -47.49 26.15 -33.23
N PRO A 12 -48.19 26.12 -32.09
CA PRO A 12 -47.55 26.27 -30.78
C PRO A 12 -47.80 25.06 -29.89
N ASP A 13 -46.74 24.44 -29.38
CA ASP A 13 -46.88 23.45 -28.32
C ASP A 13 -46.85 24.17 -26.98
N GLY A 14 -48.03 24.52 -26.51
CA GLY A 14 -48.27 24.69 -25.09
C GLY A 14 -48.29 23.30 -24.45
N ASP A 15 -47.19 22.94 -23.80
CA ASP A 15 -47.24 21.99 -22.70
C ASP A 15 -46.64 22.64 -21.44
N GLY A 16 -47.46 22.66 -20.39
CA GLY A 16 -47.19 23.33 -19.14
C GLY A 16 -46.25 22.47 -18.30
N SER A 17 -44.96 22.81 -18.29
CA SER A 17 -44.05 22.38 -17.22
C SER A 17 -42.91 23.36 -17.03
N SER A 18 -43.21 24.62 -16.70
CA SER A 18 -42.30 25.45 -15.90
C SER A 18 -42.28 24.93 -14.46
N THR A 19 -42.03 23.62 -14.30
CA THR A 19 -41.94 22.93 -13.02
C THR A 19 -40.58 23.29 -12.45
N ASN A 20 -40.55 24.48 -11.84
CA ASN A 20 -39.60 24.99 -10.88
C ASN A 20 -38.23 24.26 -10.89
N THR A 21 -37.32 24.69 -11.76
CA THR A 21 -35.97 24.13 -11.89
C THR A 21 -35.27 23.98 -10.54
N TYR A 22 -35.56 24.89 -9.59
CA TYR A 22 -35.10 24.80 -8.20
C TYR A 22 -35.64 23.58 -7.45
N VAL A 23 -36.92 23.22 -7.62
CA VAL A 23 -37.51 22.03 -7.01
C VAL A 23 -36.88 20.76 -7.59
N ASP A 24 -36.62 20.72 -8.89
CA ASP A 24 -35.92 19.61 -9.54
C ASP A 24 -34.48 19.45 -9.00
N TYR A 25 -33.75 20.55 -8.80
CA TYR A 25 -32.42 20.52 -8.17
C TYR A 25 -32.47 20.07 -6.71
N VAL A 26 -33.41 20.58 -5.92
CA VAL A 26 -33.57 20.19 -4.50
C VAL A 26 -33.94 18.71 -4.40
N GLN A 27 -34.85 18.23 -5.23
CA GLN A 27 -35.26 16.83 -5.26
C GLN A 27 -34.10 15.91 -5.68
N THR A 28 -33.34 16.31 -6.70
CA THR A 28 -32.12 15.62 -7.12
C THR A 28 -31.08 15.56 -5.99
N ALA A 29 -30.90 16.65 -5.24
CA ALA A 29 -29.96 16.72 -4.12
C ALA A 29 -30.39 15.83 -2.94
N VAL A 30 -31.68 15.81 -2.61
CA VAL A 30 -32.24 14.95 -1.56
C VAL A 30 -32.10 13.48 -1.95
N GLU A 31 -32.40 13.13 -3.19
CA GLU A 31 -32.23 11.76 -3.71
C GLU A 31 -30.76 11.34 -3.69
N ALA A 32 -29.84 12.21 -4.13
CA ALA A 32 -28.40 11.97 -4.06
C ALA A 32 -27.92 11.77 -2.61
N ALA A 33 -28.40 12.60 -1.66
CA ALA A 33 -28.06 12.47 -0.25
C ALA A 33 -28.53 11.14 0.35
N PHE A 34 -29.74 10.69 -0.01
CA PHE A 34 -30.25 9.39 0.41
C PHE A 34 -29.41 8.24 -0.17
N LEU A 35 -29.04 8.32 -1.45
CA LEU A 35 -28.15 7.35 -2.10
C LEU A 35 -26.77 7.30 -1.42
N ILE A 36 -26.17 8.46 -1.14
CA ILE A 36 -24.88 8.55 -0.41
C ILE A 36 -25.00 7.92 0.98
N TYR A 37 -26.05 8.27 1.74
CA TYR A 37 -26.28 7.69 3.06
C TYR A 37 -26.46 6.17 3.00
N SER A 38 -27.25 5.67 2.05
CA SER A 38 -27.50 4.24 1.87
C SER A 38 -26.23 3.47 1.49
N GLY A 39 -25.33 4.08 0.71
CA GLY A 39 -24.02 3.52 0.36
C GLY A 39 -23.00 3.59 1.50
N TYR A 40 -23.10 4.59 2.36
CA TYR A 40 -22.16 4.82 3.46
C TYR A 40 -22.55 4.12 4.77
N LYS A 41 -23.85 3.88 5.02
CA LYS A 41 -24.34 3.35 6.32
C LYS A 41 -23.66 2.07 6.79
N HIS A 42 -23.33 1.16 5.87
CA HIS A 42 -22.68 -0.11 6.19
C HIS A 42 -21.20 0.07 6.54
N LYS A 43 -20.58 1.15 6.06
CA LYS A 43 -19.17 1.50 6.33
C LYS A 43 -19.03 2.42 7.54
N PHE A 44 -20.07 3.19 7.86
CA PHE A 44 -20.06 4.20 8.93
C PHE A 44 -19.58 3.63 10.26
N LEU A 45 -20.11 2.48 10.68
CA LEU A 45 -19.74 1.85 11.96
C LEU A 45 -18.26 1.44 11.97
N THR A 46 -17.74 0.94 10.86
CA THR A 46 -16.34 0.58 10.71
C THR A 46 -15.43 1.81 10.82
N TYR A 47 -15.71 2.88 10.08
CA TYR A 47 -14.85 4.07 10.05
C TYR A 47 -14.93 4.94 11.30
N PHE A 48 -16.10 5.07 11.93
CA PHE A 48 -16.29 5.99 13.04
C PHE A 48 -16.26 5.32 14.42
N VAL A 49 -16.40 4.00 14.49
CA VAL A 49 -16.39 3.26 15.77
C VAL A 49 -15.25 2.25 15.81
N PHE A 50 -15.24 1.25 14.93
CA PHE A 50 -14.26 0.16 15.03
C PHE A 50 -12.82 0.61 14.77
N ILE A 51 -12.57 1.44 13.75
CA ILE A 51 -11.22 1.94 13.45
C ILE A 51 -10.71 2.82 14.59
N PRO A 52 -11.40 3.88 15.04
CA PRO A 52 -10.93 4.71 16.15
C PRO A 52 -10.75 3.92 17.45
N ALA A 53 -11.68 3.03 17.80
CA ALA A 53 -11.56 2.20 19.00
C ALA A 53 -10.36 1.24 18.91
N GLY A 54 -10.13 0.65 17.74
CA GLY A 54 -8.98 -0.22 17.50
C GLY A 54 -7.65 0.52 17.54
N ILE A 55 -7.55 1.70 16.92
CA ILE A 55 -6.36 2.56 17.01
C ILE A 55 -6.12 2.99 18.46
N PHE A 56 -7.16 3.39 19.18
CA PHE A 56 -7.07 3.72 20.60
C PHE A 56 -6.57 2.54 21.43
N ALA A 57 -7.07 1.32 21.18
CA ALA A 57 -6.60 0.12 21.88
C ALA A 57 -5.12 -0.19 21.59
N ILE A 58 -4.67 -0.03 20.34
CA ILE A 58 -3.26 -0.19 19.96
C ILE A 58 -2.40 0.85 20.69
N LEU A 59 -2.81 2.11 20.69
CA LEU A 59 -2.09 3.18 21.37
C LEU A 59 -2.06 3.00 22.88
N ALA A 60 -3.15 2.53 23.49
CA ALA A 60 -3.20 2.21 24.92
C ALA A 60 -2.22 1.08 25.26
N ALA A 61 -2.07 0.08 24.39
CA ALA A 61 -1.03 -0.95 24.55
C ALA A 61 0.38 -0.35 24.44
N CYS A 62 0.64 0.53 23.46
CA CYS A 62 1.91 1.25 23.35
C CYS A 62 2.19 2.07 24.61
N PHE A 63 1.21 2.81 25.12
CA PHE A 63 1.36 3.60 26.34
C PHE A 63 1.65 2.73 27.56
N GLY A 64 0.97 1.59 27.71
CA GLY A 64 1.25 0.64 28.79
C GLY A 64 2.68 0.08 28.73
N VAL A 65 3.18 -0.21 27.53
CA VAL A 65 4.57 -0.65 27.32
C VAL A 65 5.57 0.49 27.59
N ASP A 66 5.26 1.71 27.18
CA ASP A 66 6.09 2.90 27.43
C ASP A 66 6.24 3.19 28.93
N VAL A 67 5.13 3.18 29.66
CA VAL A 67 5.11 3.32 31.13
C VAL A 67 5.95 2.22 31.79
N PHE A 68 5.84 0.97 31.32
CA PHE A 68 6.66 -0.13 31.81
C PHE A 68 8.16 0.09 31.53
N PHE A 69 8.53 0.50 30.32
CA PHE A 69 9.93 0.77 29.97
C PHE A 69 10.52 1.95 30.73
N ASN A 70 9.75 3.02 30.94
CA ASN A 70 10.17 4.16 31.76
C ASN A 70 10.41 3.73 33.22
N HIS A 71 9.64 2.78 33.74
CA HIS A 71 9.84 2.22 35.08
C HIS A 71 11.10 1.34 35.19
N VAL A 72 11.46 0.62 34.12
CA VAL A 72 12.64 -0.27 34.08
C VAL A 72 13.88 0.45 33.50
N HIS A 73 13.78 1.75 33.17
CA HIS A 73 14.82 2.55 32.52
C HIS A 73 15.36 1.96 31.20
N ILE A 74 14.47 1.36 30.41
CA ILE A 74 14.80 0.81 29.09
C ILE A 74 14.47 1.85 28.01
N SER A 75 15.49 2.34 27.29
CA SER A 75 15.30 3.25 26.15
C SER A 75 14.91 2.48 24.87
N PHE A 76 13.70 1.92 24.85
CA PHE A 76 13.18 1.17 23.70
C PHE A 76 11.84 1.75 23.21
N PRO A 77 11.67 2.05 21.90
CA PRO A 77 10.41 2.56 21.36
C PRO A 77 9.23 1.61 21.59
N ALA A 78 8.23 2.05 22.36
CA ALA A 78 7.10 1.22 22.75
C ALA A 78 6.30 0.67 21.56
N SER A 79 6.15 1.45 20.48
CA SER A 79 5.45 1.03 19.26
C SER A 79 6.15 -0.13 18.54
N VAL A 80 7.49 -0.16 18.52
CA VAL A 80 8.27 -1.28 17.94
C VAL A 80 8.21 -2.52 18.84
N ALA A 81 8.13 -2.33 20.17
CA ALA A 81 8.01 -3.46 21.10
C ALA A 81 6.64 -4.11 20.92
N CYS A 82 5.59 -3.29 20.82
CA CYS A 82 4.24 -3.75 20.52
C CYS A 82 4.15 -4.45 19.16
N LEU A 83 4.88 -4.01 18.12
CA LEU A 83 5.00 -4.73 16.85
C LEU A 83 5.54 -6.16 17.09
N LEU A 84 6.67 -6.30 17.79
CA LEU A 84 7.29 -7.60 18.04
C LEU A 84 6.44 -8.50 18.93
N LEU A 85 5.83 -7.94 19.98
CA LEU A 85 4.93 -8.63 20.88
C LEU A 85 3.67 -9.10 20.15
N LEU A 86 3.06 -8.25 19.31
CA LEU A 86 1.89 -8.62 18.53
C LEU A 86 2.21 -9.74 17.55
N PHE A 87 3.35 -9.67 16.85
CA PHE A 87 3.81 -10.74 15.97
C PHE A 87 4.01 -12.06 16.72
N ALA A 88 4.72 -12.04 17.85
CA ALA A 88 4.94 -13.22 18.69
C ALA A 88 3.62 -13.79 19.25
N MET A 89 2.71 -12.92 19.69
CA MET A 89 1.38 -13.29 20.18
C MET A 89 0.57 -13.99 19.08
N LEU A 90 0.57 -13.48 17.84
CA LEU A 90 -0.17 -14.10 16.74
C LEU A 90 0.41 -15.47 16.35
N VAL A 91 1.74 -15.60 16.35
CA VAL A 91 2.42 -16.88 16.11
C VAL A 91 2.09 -17.88 17.22
N GLY A 92 2.14 -17.47 18.48
CA GLY A 92 1.79 -18.31 19.63
C GLY A 92 0.30 -18.68 19.64
N ALA A 93 -0.58 -17.74 19.32
CA ALA A 93 -2.01 -17.96 19.21
C ALA A 93 -2.35 -19.04 18.18
N GLU A 94 -1.70 -19.06 17.02
CA GLU A 94 -1.88 -20.14 16.05
C GLU A 94 -1.45 -21.52 16.55
N GLN A 95 -0.37 -21.58 17.34
CA GLN A 95 0.09 -22.85 17.93
C GLN A 95 -0.88 -23.36 19.01
N VAL A 96 -1.47 -22.46 19.81
CA VAL A 96 -2.34 -22.82 20.94
C VAL A 96 -3.81 -22.97 20.55
N LEU A 97 -4.36 -22.02 19.76
CA LEU A 97 -5.79 -21.92 19.42
C LEU A 97 -6.13 -22.53 18.05
N GLY A 98 -5.11 -22.84 17.24
CA GLY A 98 -5.24 -23.34 15.88
C GLY A 98 -5.52 -22.26 14.82
N PRO A 99 -5.32 -22.58 13.53
CA PRO A 99 -5.33 -21.60 12.45
C PRO A 99 -6.69 -20.93 12.23
N HIS A 100 -7.79 -21.62 12.50
CA HIS A 100 -9.13 -21.08 12.27
C HIS A 100 -9.50 -19.97 13.26
N ARG A 101 -9.22 -20.16 14.56
CA ARG A 101 -9.50 -19.15 15.59
C ARG A 101 -8.56 -17.95 15.46
N THR A 102 -7.28 -18.20 15.19
CA THR A 102 -6.31 -17.12 14.97
C THR A 102 -6.67 -16.27 13.76
N ARG A 103 -7.18 -16.88 12.67
CA ARG A 103 -7.69 -16.10 11.52
C ARG A 103 -8.82 -15.15 11.91
N LYS A 104 -9.74 -15.56 12.79
CA LYS A 104 -10.79 -14.67 13.30
C LYS A 104 -10.19 -13.53 14.12
N LEU A 105 -9.25 -13.81 15.02
CA LEU A 105 -8.54 -12.79 15.81
C LEU A 105 -7.84 -11.77 14.91
N VAL A 106 -7.10 -12.25 13.90
CA VAL A 106 -6.44 -11.41 12.90
C VAL A 106 -7.46 -10.54 12.17
N GLY A 107 -8.63 -11.08 11.79
CA GLY A 107 -9.68 -10.29 11.15
C GLY A 107 -10.20 -9.10 11.97
N TRP A 108 -10.19 -9.20 13.31
CA TRP A 108 -10.54 -8.05 14.17
C TRP A 108 -9.42 -7.01 14.23
N ILE A 109 -8.16 -7.46 14.31
CA ILE A 109 -6.98 -6.58 14.37
C ILE A 109 -6.75 -5.90 13.02
N ASP A 110 -7.04 -6.59 11.91
CA ASP A 110 -6.85 -6.10 10.54
C ASP A 110 -7.76 -4.90 10.21
N ILE A 111 -8.90 -4.73 10.87
CA ILE A 111 -9.79 -3.57 10.64
C ILE A 111 -9.06 -2.24 10.93
N PRO A 112 -8.58 -1.98 12.17
CA PRO A 112 -7.81 -0.76 12.46
C PRO A 112 -6.40 -0.79 11.85
N ALA A 113 -5.72 -1.94 11.88
CA ALA A 113 -4.34 -2.06 11.41
C ALA A 113 -4.23 -1.91 9.88
N GLY A 114 -5.15 -2.51 9.12
CA GLY A 114 -5.23 -2.38 7.68
C GLY A 114 -5.56 -0.95 7.24
N TRP A 115 -6.41 -0.23 8.00
CA TRP A 115 -6.61 1.20 7.79
C TRP A 115 -5.32 2.00 8.04
N ALA A 116 -4.63 1.75 9.16
CA ALA A 116 -3.38 2.42 9.50
C ALA A 116 -2.30 2.20 8.42
N LEU A 117 -2.12 0.97 7.96
CA LEU A 117 -1.17 0.62 6.88
C LEU A 117 -1.53 1.27 5.54
N ARG A 118 -2.82 1.37 5.20
CA ARG A 118 -3.27 2.04 3.97
C ARG A 118 -2.94 3.53 3.97
N TRP A 119 -3.01 4.17 5.13
CA TRP A 119 -2.76 5.60 5.30
C TRP A 119 -1.33 5.92 5.79
N ILE A 120 -0.46 4.92 5.97
CA ILE A 120 0.87 5.10 6.58
C ILE A 120 1.70 6.22 5.91
N ASN A 121 1.58 6.39 4.59
CA ASN A 121 2.33 7.39 3.83
C ASN A 121 2.02 8.84 4.24
N ILE A 122 0.77 9.15 4.60
CA ILE A 122 0.42 10.51 5.05
C ILE A 122 0.93 10.78 6.46
N PHE A 123 1.05 9.75 7.31
CA PHE A 123 1.52 9.90 8.69
C PHE A 123 3.00 10.31 8.75
N PHE A 124 3.72 10.20 7.62
CA PHE A 124 5.07 10.73 7.43
C PHE A 124 5.14 12.20 7.00
N ALA A 125 4.03 12.78 6.52
CA ALA A 125 3.99 14.18 6.08
C ALA A 125 4.56 15.17 7.12
N PRO A 126 4.33 15.02 8.44
CA PRO A 126 4.89 15.94 9.43
C PRO A 126 6.40 16.13 9.34
N SER A 127 7.17 15.07 9.09
CA SER A 127 8.63 15.17 9.00
C SER A 127 9.07 16.07 7.84
N PHE A 128 8.30 16.11 6.76
CA PHE A 128 8.56 16.96 5.59
C PHE A 128 8.00 18.37 5.75
N VAL A 129 6.82 18.51 6.35
CA VAL A 129 6.22 19.82 6.64
C VAL A 129 7.08 20.62 7.61
N MET A 130 7.81 19.96 8.52
CA MET A 130 8.74 20.60 9.45
C MET A 130 10.13 20.89 8.86
N LEU A 131 10.46 20.43 7.64
CA LEU A 131 11.79 20.67 7.04
C LEU A 131 12.23 22.13 6.96
N PRO A 132 11.35 23.13 6.71
CA PRO A 132 11.76 24.53 6.73
C PRO A 132 12.31 25.02 8.08
N LEU A 133 12.07 24.28 9.18
CA LEU A 133 12.65 24.54 10.50
C LEU A 133 14.02 23.89 10.71
N SER A 134 14.47 23.06 9.76
CA SER A 134 15.78 22.40 9.87
C SER A 134 16.93 23.42 9.84
N PRO A 135 18.02 23.18 10.58
CA PRO A 135 19.19 24.04 10.54
C PRO A 135 19.79 24.05 9.12
N SER A 136 20.26 25.22 8.68
CA SER A 136 20.84 25.37 7.34
C SER A 136 22.04 24.43 7.15
N ILE A 137 22.04 23.67 6.05
CA ILE A 137 23.11 22.75 5.67
C ILE A 137 23.99 23.41 4.61
N GLY A 138 25.31 23.41 4.81
CA GLY A 138 26.24 23.92 3.81
C GLY A 138 26.19 23.09 2.52
N ILE A 139 26.30 23.73 1.36
CA ILE A 139 26.26 23.07 0.04
C ILE A 139 27.33 21.96 -0.06
N SER A 140 28.53 22.20 0.47
CA SER A 140 29.62 21.23 0.51
C SER A 140 29.26 19.96 1.29
N GLU A 141 28.51 20.10 2.38
CA GLU A 141 28.06 18.99 3.20
C GLU A 141 26.92 18.22 2.53
N VAL A 142 25.98 18.91 1.87
CA VAL A 142 24.95 18.27 1.05
C VAL A 142 25.58 17.43 -0.07
N LEU A 143 26.61 17.93 -0.75
CA LEU A 143 27.32 17.18 -1.78
C LEU A 143 28.00 15.92 -1.23
N LYS A 144 28.64 16.02 -0.06
CA LYS A 144 29.23 14.86 0.65
C LYS A 144 28.15 13.83 1.02
N MET A 145 27.02 14.29 1.54
CA MET A 145 25.86 13.46 1.85
C MET A 145 25.36 12.71 0.62
N ILE A 146 25.19 13.40 -0.51
CA ILE A 146 24.78 12.78 -1.79
C ILE A 146 25.81 11.75 -2.25
N ALA A 147 27.11 12.04 -2.14
CA ALA A 147 28.16 11.11 -2.55
C ALA A 147 28.14 9.82 -1.72
N VAL A 148 28.11 9.92 -0.39
CA VAL A 148 28.00 8.75 0.51
C VAL A 148 26.71 8.00 0.29
N PHE A 149 25.62 8.74 0.06
CA PHE A 149 24.33 8.16 -0.22
C PHE A 149 24.38 7.27 -1.46
N VAL A 150 24.82 7.80 -2.61
CA VAL A 150 24.77 7.09 -3.89
C VAL A 150 25.75 5.93 -3.90
N LEU A 151 27.00 6.16 -3.46
CA LEU A 151 28.02 5.12 -3.41
C LEU A 151 27.61 4.02 -2.41
N GLY A 152 27.19 4.44 -1.21
CA GLY A 152 26.72 3.52 -0.19
C GLY A 152 25.51 2.73 -0.64
N PHE A 153 24.55 3.34 -1.35
CA PHE A 153 23.39 2.64 -1.89
C PHE A 153 23.79 1.49 -2.82
N ILE A 154 24.72 1.73 -3.76
CA ILE A 154 25.19 0.71 -4.71
C ILE A 154 25.98 -0.40 -3.98
N ILE A 155 26.91 -0.02 -3.11
CA ILE A 155 27.72 -0.99 -2.34
C ILE A 155 26.81 -1.87 -1.48
N MET A 156 25.87 -1.25 -0.77
CA MET A 156 24.95 -1.93 0.14
C MET A 156 23.97 -2.85 -0.62
N MET A 157 23.47 -2.42 -1.79
CA MET A 157 22.72 -3.30 -2.71
C MET A 157 23.54 -4.53 -3.12
N ALA A 158 24.77 -4.31 -3.61
CA ALA A 158 25.62 -5.37 -4.12
C ALA A 158 26.01 -6.37 -3.03
N PHE A 159 26.41 -5.85 -1.87
CA PHE A 159 26.75 -6.65 -0.70
C PHE A 159 25.55 -7.49 -0.24
N CYS A 160 24.38 -6.88 -0.07
CA CYS A 160 23.17 -7.62 0.35
C CYS A 160 22.79 -8.71 -0.66
N ALA A 161 22.81 -8.39 -1.95
CA ALA A 161 22.46 -9.33 -3.01
C ALA A 161 23.41 -10.54 -3.04
N TRP A 162 24.72 -10.31 -3.05
CA TRP A 162 25.70 -11.40 -3.08
C TRP A 162 25.72 -12.18 -1.77
N PHE A 163 25.64 -11.49 -0.63
CA PHE A 163 25.62 -12.16 0.68
C PHE A 163 24.39 -13.06 0.81
N THR A 164 23.20 -12.57 0.45
CA THR A 164 21.97 -13.37 0.46
C THR A 164 22.06 -14.55 -0.49
N ARG A 165 22.56 -14.34 -1.72
CA ARG A 165 22.71 -15.41 -2.72
C ARG A 165 23.71 -16.48 -2.27
N ILE A 166 24.87 -16.09 -1.75
CA ILE A 166 25.87 -17.02 -1.22
C ILE A 166 25.26 -17.84 -0.08
N LEU A 167 24.55 -17.19 0.83
CA LEU A 167 23.89 -17.87 1.94
C LEU A 167 22.82 -18.86 1.44
N GLN A 168 22.07 -18.52 0.40
CA GLN A 168 21.11 -19.44 -0.22
C GLN A 168 21.78 -20.66 -0.86
N LEU A 169 22.93 -20.47 -1.51
CA LEU A 169 23.72 -21.56 -2.09
C LEU A 169 24.31 -22.47 -1.01
N VAL A 170 24.84 -21.90 0.07
CA VAL A 170 25.40 -22.64 1.21
C VAL A 170 24.33 -23.42 1.97
N THR A 171 23.15 -22.84 2.17
CA THR A 171 22.04 -23.48 2.88
C THR A 171 21.21 -24.43 2.01
N GLY A 172 21.47 -24.49 0.70
CA GLY A 172 20.72 -25.31 -0.25
C GLY A 172 19.27 -24.84 -0.50
N THR A 173 18.88 -23.68 0.05
CA THR A 173 17.53 -23.12 -0.07
C THR A 173 17.18 -22.69 -1.50
N SER A 174 18.19 -22.41 -2.34
CA SER A 174 18.01 -22.07 -3.75
C SER A 174 17.34 -23.19 -4.59
N LYS A 175 17.58 -24.47 -4.28
CA LYS A 175 16.90 -25.58 -4.98
C LYS A 175 15.43 -25.69 -4.60
N ARG A 176 15.11 -25.32 -3.36
CA ARG A 176 13.77 -25.40 -2.77
C ARG A 176 12.88 -24.24 -3.27
N SER A 177 13.43 -23.04 -3.39
CA SER A 177 12.75 -21.90 -4.00
C SER A 177 12.49 -22.10 -5.50
N ALA A 178 13.44 -22.69 -6.23
CA ALA A 178 13.23 -23.09 -7.62
C ALA A 178 12.14 -24.16 -7.78
N ALA A 179 12.12 -25.17 -6.90
CA ALA A 179 11.08 -26.21 -6.90
C ALA A 179 9.69 -25.65 -6.55
N ALA A 180 9.58 -24.78 -5.53
CA ALA A 180 8.34 -24.10 -5.17
C ALA A 180 7.82 -23.17 -6.27
N ARG A 181 8.71 -22.62 -7.11
CA ARG A 181 8.30 -21.85 -8.30
C ARG A 181 7.79 -22.75 -9.42
N ALA A 182 8.43 -23.88 -9.67
CA ALA A 182 7.98 -24.85 -10.66
C ALA A 182 6.61 -25.45 -10.31
N GLU A 183 6.40 -25.86 -9.06
CA GLU A 183 5.14 -26.45 -8.58
C GLU A 183 3.96 -25.48 -8.72
N GLU A 184 4.16 -24.19 -8.44
CA GLU A 184 3.12 -23.19 -8.59
C GLU A 184 2.88 -22.72 -10.04
N LEU A 185 3.88 -22.73 -10.92
CA LEU A 185 3.63 -22.52 -12.36
C LEU A 185 2.76 -23.65 -12.92
N HIS A 186 2.88 -24.87 -12.39
CA HIS A 186 1.98 -25.98 -12.70
C HIS A 186 0.57 -25.81 -12.11
N ILE A 187 0.44 -25.20 -10.92
CA ILE A 187 -0.87 -24.90 -10.29
C ILE A 187 -1.57 -23.71 -10.94
N ALA A 188 -0.84 -22.66 -11.33
CA ALA A 188 -1.40 -21.48 -11.99
C ALA A 188 -1.99 -21.80 -13.39
N ASP A 189 -1.47 -22.84 -14.06
CA ASP A 189 -2.05 -23.39 -15.29
C ASP A 189 -3.35 -24.18 -15.04
N THR A 190 -3.67 -24.53 -13.79
CA THR A 190 -4.78 -25.45 -13.45
C THR A 190 -5.88 -24.86 -12.56
N ASP A 191 -5.66 -23.80 -11.77
CA ASP A 191 -6.71 -23.15 -10.98
C ASP A 191 -6.42 -21.64 -10.74
N GLU A 192 -7.28 -20.75 -11.26
CA GLU A 192 -7.26 -19.32 -10.96
C GLU A 192 -7.88 -19.04 -9.56
N ILE A 193 -7.05 -18.99 -8.52
CA ILE A 193 -7.47 -18.57 -7.17
C ILE A 193 -7.39 -17.03 -7.07
N PRO A 194 -8.44 -16.35 -6.57
CA PRO A 194 -8.47 -14.89 -6.48
C PRO A 194 -7.55 -14.37 -5.37
N MET A 195 -6.43 -13.79 -5.79
CA MET A 195 -5.49 -13.05 -4.95
C MET A 195 -6.16 -11.82 -4.34
N THR A 196 -6.46 -11.85 -3.03
CA THR A 196 -6.66 -10.60 -2.28
C THR A 196 -5.29 -10.03 -1.97
N ALA A 197 -4.66 -9.46 -2.99
CA ALA A 197 -3.46 -8.64 -2.86
C ALA A 197 -3.72 -7.52 -1.85
N MET A 198 -2.68 -7.04 -1.17
CA MET A 198 -2.68 -5.68 -0.64
C MET A 198 -2.95 -4.73 -1.81
N ASN A 199 -4.24 -4.48 -2.05
CA ASN A 199 -4.71 -3.56 -3.06
C ASN A 199 -4.44 -2.16 -2.51
N MET A 200 -3.19 -1.71 -2.65
CA MET A 200 -2.91 -0.30 -2.91
C MET A 200 -3.46 -0.02 -4.31
N THR A 201 -4.78 -0.02 -4.45
CA THR A 201 -5.46 0.42 -5.67
C THR A 201 -4.99 1.84 -5.94
N PRO A 202 -4.33 2.12 -7.07
CA PRO A 202 -4.44 3.44 -7.64
C PRO A 202 -5.93 3.65 -7.94
N LEU A 203 -6.51 4.77 -7.52
CA LEU A 203 -7.88 5.19 -7.83
C LEU A 203 -8.06 5.51 -9.33
N THR A 204 -7.61 4.64 -10.22
CA THR A 204 -7.72 4.80 -11.68
C THR A 204 -8.13 3.47 -12.28
N ASP A 205 -9.36 3.04 -11.99
CA ASP A 205 -10.15 2.24 -12.92
C ASP A 205 -11.64 2.45 -12.63
N LEU A 206 -12.11 3.67 -12.89
CA LEU A 206 -13.51 4.02 -13.06
C LEU A 206 -13.55 4.91 -14.30
N GLY A 207 -14.41 4.54 -15.25
CA GLY A 207 -14.36 4.93 -16.65
C GLY A 207 -14.10 6.41 -16.93
N ASP A 208 -13.27 6.62 -17.94
CA ASP A 208 -13.07 7.87 -18.65
C ASP A 208 -14.43 8.42 -19.16
N PRO A 209 -14.94 9.57 -18.69
CA PRO A 209 -16.24 10.09 -19.10
C PRO A 209 -16.25 10.73 -20.48
N THR A 210 -15.17 10.65 -21.26
CA THR A 210 -15.01 11.41 -22.51
C THR A 210 -14.89 10.58 -23.81
N ALA A 211 -15.16 9.28 -23.77
CA ALA A 211 -15.20 8.47 -25.00
C ALA A 211 -16.54 8.63 -25.75
N THR A 212 -16.54 9.49 -26.78
CA THR A 212 -17.61 9.63 -27.78
C THR A 212 -17.76 8.33 -28.61
N PRO A 213 -18.98 7.81 -28.89
CA PRO A 213 -19.13 6.58 -29.68
C PRO A 213 -19.02 6.87 -31.18
N ALA A 214 -17.98 6.37 -31.83
CA ALA A 214 -17.90 6.36 -33.28
C ALA A 214 -18.72 5.18 -33.84
N ILE A 215 -19.71 5.54 -34.67
CA ILE A 215 -20.65 4.69 -35.40
C ILE A 215 -19.89 3.88 -36.47
N GLY A 216 -20.13 2.57 -36.53
CA GLY A 216 -19.60 1.69 -37.58
C GLY A 216 -20.51 1.56 -38.80
N SER A 217 -19.90 1.44 -39.99
CA SER A 217 -20.30 0.60 -41.15
C SER A 217 -19.54 1.03 -42.43
N PRO A 218 -19.47 0.25 -43.52
CA PRO A 218 -19.41 -1.22 -43.68
C PRO A 218 -18.22 -1.69 -44.55
N SER A 219 -18.03 -3.00 -44.68
CA SER A 219 -17.01 -3.69 -45.48
C SER A 219 -17.28 -3.73 -47.00
N ARG A 220 -16.23 -3.63 -47.85
CA ARG A 220 -16.14 -4.35 -49.14
C ARG A 220 -14.74 -4.36 -49.82
N SER A 221 -14.32 -5.58 -50.17
CA SER A 221 -13.52 -6.09 -51.31
C SER A 221 -12.16 -5.50 -51.73
N GLY A 222 -11.18 -6.41 -51.89
CA GLY A 222 -10.07 -6.27 -52.87
C GLY A 222 -8.89 -7.23 -52.65
N SER A 223 -8.97 -8.46 -53.19
CA SER A 223 -7.80 -9.32 -53.51
C SER A 223 -7.11 -8.80 -54.79
N PRO A 224 -5.87 -9.21 -55.23
CA PRO A 224 -5.49 -10.61 -55.49
C PRO A 224 -3.99 -11.01 -55.33
N PHE A 225 -3.76 -12.33 -55.47
CA PHE A 225 -2.56 -13.09 -55.91
C PHE A 225 -1.87 -14.07 -54.93
N THR A 226 -2.10 -15.36 -55.21
CA THR A 226 -1.38 -16.62 -54.86
C THR A 226 -0.25 -16.91 -55.88
N PRO A 227 0.45 -18.08 -55.95
CA PRO A 227 0.50 -19.30 -55.10
C PRO A 227 1.94 -19.90 -54.89
N GLY A 228 2.04 -20.98 -54.09
CA GLY A 228 3.09 -21.99 -54.31
C GLY A 228 3.32 -22.99 -53.18
N SER A 229 2.64 -24.14 -53.21
CA SER A 229 3.10 -25.40 -52.60
C SER A 229 3.55 -26.35 -53.71
N PRO A 230 4.41 -27.35 -53.43
CA PRO A 230 3.92 -28.72 -53.64
C PRO A 230 4.45 -29.81 -52.68
N ARG A 231 3.51 -30.69 -52.29
CA ARG A 231 3.52 -32.19 -52.26
C ARG A 231 4.60 -32.99 -51.49
N THR A 232 4.08 -33.90 -50.64
CA THR A 232 4.61 -35.18 -50.10
C THR A 232 5.02 -36.19 -51.21
N PRO A 233 5.63 -37.40 -51.00
CA PRO A 233 5.50 -38.34 -49.84
C PRO A 233 6.70 -39.26 -49.49
N GLY A 234 6.58 -40.05 -48.39
CA GLY A 234 7.40 -41.27 -48.20
C GLY A 234 7.44 -41.85 -46.78
N SER A 235 6.70 -42.92 -46.54
CA SER A 235 6.90 -43.90 -45.45
C SER A 235 7.17 -45.28 -46.07
N PRO A 236 7.93 -46.15 -45.40
CA PRO A 236 7.46 -47.54 -45.28
C PRO A 236 7.68 -48.21 -43.88
N HIS A 237 6.59 -48.81 -43.38
CA HIS A 237 6.35 -50.13 -42.71
C HIS A 237 7.48 -50.94 -41.97
N ILE A 238 7.34 -51.33 -40.67
CA ILE A 238 6.80 -52.60 -40.00
C ILE A 238 7.94 -53.60 -39.56
N PRO A 239 7.86 -54.58 -38.58
CA PRO A 239 7.07 -54.84 -37.33
C PRO A 239 7.90 -55.37 -36.09
N GLY A 240 7.27 -55.59 -34.91
CA GLY A 240 7.67 -56.67 -33.96
C GLY A 240 7.52 -56.41 -32.43
N THR A 241 6.70 -57.23 -31.75
CA THR A 241 6.24 -57.29 -30.32
C THR A 241 7.28 -57.87 -29.30
N PRO A 242 6.98 -58.22 -27.99
CA PRO A 242 6.08 -57.71 -26.90
C PRO A 242 6.75 -57.67 -25.46
N ARG A 243 5.93 -57.32 -24.42
CA ARG A 243 5.96 -57.70 -22.96
C ARG A 243 6.29 -56.59 -21.92
N THR A 244 5.31 -56.13 -21.12
CA THR A 244 4.82 -56.53 -19.77
C THR A 244 5.39 -55.66 -18.63
N HIS A 245 4.54 -54.97 -17.86
CA HIS A 245 4.43 -55.18 -16.40
C HIS A 245 3.22 -54.47 -15.77
N TRP A 246 2.71 -55.17 -14.75
CA TRP A 246 1.55 -54.98 -13.89
C TRP A 246 1.44 -53.67 -13.09
N SER A 247 0.20 -53.30 -12.74
CA SER A 247 -0.18 -52.38 -11.65
C SER A 247 -1.10 -53.11 -10.66
N PRO A 248 -1.00 -52.91 -9.33
CA PRO A 248 -1.92 -53.53 -8.36
C PRO A 248 -3.17 -52.68 -8.06
N PRO A 249 -4.26 -53.29 -7.55
CA PRO A 249 -5.59 -52.69 -7.41
C PRO A 249 -5.86 -52.09 -6.01
N VAL A 250 -6.77 -51.11 -5.93
CA VAL A 250 -7.36 -50.61 -4.67
C VAL A 250 -8.81 -51.13 -4.54
N PRO A 251 -9.23 -51.74 -3.42
CA PRO A 251 -10.59 -52.24 -3.21
C PRO A 251 -11.53 -51.16 -2.65
N GLY A 252 -12.84 -51.31 -2.90
CA GLY A 252 -13.89 -50.37 -2.49
C GLY A 252 -14.83 -50.84 -1.37
N THR A 253 -15.62 -49.84 -0.92
CA THR A 253 -16.96 -49.84 -0.25
C THR A 253 -17.06 -50.18 1.26
N PRO A 254 -18.10 -49.75 2.01
CA PRO A 254 -19.29 -48.93 1.67
C PRO A 254 -19.54 -47.70 2.60
N GLY A 255 -20.58 -46.92 2.29
CA GLY A 255 -20.89 -45.61 2.90
C GLY A 255 -21.64 -45.61 4.24
N LEU A 256 -21.68 -44.41 4.83
CA LEU A 256 -22.61 -43.98 5.87
C LEU A 256 -22.77 -42.45 5.80
N GLU A 257 -23.96 -42.01 5.41
CA GLU A 257 -24.44 -40.63 5.43
C GLU A 257 -24.63 -40.15 6.88
N ILE A 258 -24.11 -38.97 7.23
CA ILE A 258 -24.66 -38.11 8.29
C ILE A 258 -24.47 -36.63 7.87
N SER A 259 -25.57 -35.89 7.77
CA SER A 259 -25.67 -34.45 7.43
C SER A 259 -24.90 -33.52 8.37
N PRO A 260 -24.60 -32.27 7.93
CA PRO A 260 -24.53 -31.13 8.83
C PRO A 260 -25.79 -30.26 8.71
N ALA A 261 -26.45 -30.09 9.85
CA ALA A 261 -27.52 -29.15 10.07
C ALA A 261 -27.06 -27.69 9.85
N THR A 262 -27.89 -26.96 9.11
CA THR A 262 -28.18 -25.52 9.17
C THR A 262 -27.49 -24.70 10.27
N SER A 263 -26.66 -23.73 9.86
CA SER A 263 -26.48 -22.49 10.61
C SER A 263 -27.13 -21.33 9.83
N LYS A 264 -28.11 -20.69 10.47
CA LYS A 264 -28.87 -19.54 10.00
C LYS A 264 -27.99 -18.29 10.11
N PHE A 265 -27.66 -17.65 8.99
CA PHE A 265 -27.49 -16.20 8.84
C PHE A 265 -27.47 -15.90 7.34
N GLY A 266 -28.66 -15.61 6.78
CA GLY A 266 -28.83 -15.30 5.37
C GLY A 266 -28.32 -13.91 5.02
N ILE A 267 -27.35 -13.85 4.12
CA ILE A 267 -27.12 -12.69 3.24
C ILE A 267 -27.66 -13.11 1.89
N ASN A 268 -28.74 -12.47 1.44
CA ASN A 268 -29.28 -12.66 0.10
C ASN A 268 -28.29 -12.13 -0.93
N THR A 269 -27.63 -13.03 -1.65
CA THR A 269 -27.05 -12.80 -2.97
C THR A 269 -27.87 -13.60 -3.99
N PRO A 270 -28.26 -13.02 -5.15
CA PRO A 270 -28.87 -13.83 -6.21
C PRO A 270 -27.83 -14.81 -6.76
N ALA A 271 -28.26 -16.08 -6.89
CA ALA A 271 -27.43 -17.22 -7.26
C ALA A 271 -26.93 -17.17 -8.72
N PRO A 272 -25.75 -17.73 -9.03
CA PRO A 272 -25.32 -17.98 -10.40
C PRO A 272 -26.10 -19.19 -10.96
N VAL A 273 -26.62 -19.05 -12.17
CA VAL A 273 -27.31 -20.11 -12.90
C VAL A 273 -26.29 -21.19 -13.29
N LEU A 274 -26.51 -22.40 -12.76
CA LEU A 274 -25.80 -23.64 -13.11
C LEU A 274 -26.12 -24.03 -14.57
N LEU A 275 -25.11 -24.07 -15.44
CA LEU A 275 -25.20 -24.73 -16.75
C LEU A 275 -25.05 -26.24 -16.57
N HIS A 276 -26.16 -26.96 -16.73
CA HIS A 276 -26.22 -28.41 -16.77
C HIS A 276 -25.56 -28.95 -18.05
N GLY A 277 -24.92 -30.11 -17.93
CA GLY A 277 -24.15 -30.77 -18.98
C GLY A 277 -24.95 -31.11 -20.24
N SER A 278 -24.27 -31.02 -21.38
CA SER A 278 -24.78 -31.51 -22.67
C SER A 278 -24.51 -33.01 -22.81
N PRO A 279 -25.47 -33.85 -23.24
CA PRO A 279 -25.18 -35.21 -23.67
C PRO A 279 -24.65 -35.22 -25.11
N VAL A 280 -23.82 -36.23 -25.37
CA VAL A 280 -23.23 -36.61 -26.66
C VAL A 280 -24.29 -36.71 -27.77
N ALA A 281 -24.02 -36.08 -28.93
CA ALA A 281 -24.86 -36.19 -30.13
C ALA A 281 -24.12 -36.94 -31.27
N VAL A 282 -24.79 -37.97 -31.77
CA VAL A 282 -24.48 -38.78 -32.97
C VAL A 282 -24.84 -37.99 -34.24
N PRO A 283 -24.13 -38.14 -35.38
CA PRO A 283 -24.33 -37.27 -36.55
C PRO A 283 -25.48 -37.78 -37.44
N GLY A 284 -26.37 -36.86 -37.87
CA GLY A 284 -27.35 -37.17 -38.90
C GLY A 284 -28.29 -36.03 -39.32
N LYS A 285 -28.12 -35.60 -40.57
CA LYS A 285 -29.08 -34.94 -41.49
C LYS A 285 -29.44 -33.46 -41.31
N VAL A 286 -29.17 -32.71 -42.39
CA VAL A 286 -29.50 -31.31 -42.68
C VAL A 286 -30.90 -31.20 -43.26
N SER A 287 -31.73 -30.27 -42.76
CA SER A 287 -32.84 -29.68 -43.51
C SER A 287 -33.36 -28.35 -42.92
N SER A 288 -33.22 -27.29 -43.73
CA SER A 288 -34.04 -26.05 -43.86
C SER A 288 -34.03 -24.98 -42.74
N PRO A 289 -33.93 -23.67 -43.08
CA PRO A 289 -33.74 -22.58 -42.12
C PRO A 289 -35.04 -22.22 -41.41
N GLN A 290 -35.13 -22.57 -40.12
CA GLN A 290 -36.12 -21.98 -39.22
C GLN A 290 -35.78 -20.50 -39.00
N SER A 291 -36.81 -19.67 -39.16
CA SER A 291 -36.84 -18.25 -38.81
C SER A 291 -36.23 -18.01 -37.42
N LEU A 292 -35.20 -17.16 -37.37
CA LEU A 292 -34.65 -16.63 -36.11
C LEU A 292 -35.78 -16.05 -35.25
N PRO A 293 -35.83 -16.35 -33.94
CA PRO A 293 -36.71 -15.64 -33.02
C PRO A 293 -36.39 -14.14 -33.08
N PRO A 294 -37.37 -13.24 -32.86
CA PRO A 294 -37.10 -11.81 -32.84
C PRO A 294 -36.02 -11.54 -31.80
N GLN A 295 -34.93 -10.88 -32.23
CA GLN A 295 -33.90 -10.38 -31.33
C GLN A 295 -34.59 -9.56 -30.24
N ILE A 296 -34.61 -10.08 -29.01
CA ILE A 296 -34.91 -9.28 -27.83
C ILE A 296 -33.82 -8.20 -27.84
N GLY A 297 -34.22 -6.98 -28.21
CA GLY A 297 -33.33 -5.83 -28.28
C GLY A 297 -32.50 -5.78 -27.01
N ALA A 298 -31.19 -5.64 -27.15
CA ALA A 298 -30.29 -5.42 -26.04
C ALA A 298 -30.88 -4.31 -25.17
N LEU A 299 -31.34 -4.67 -23.95
CA LEU A 299 -31.75 -3.70 -22.94
C LEU A 299 -30.54 -2.82 -22.67
N VAL A 300 -30.50 -1.66 -23.32
CA VAL A 300 -29.55 -0.60 -23.00
C VAL A 300 -29.77 -0.29 -21.52
N ALA A 301 -28.76 -0.54 -20.68
CA ALA A 301 -28.85 -0.21 -19.27
C ALA A 301 -29.29 1.25 -19.13
N PRO A 302 -30.28 1.56 -18.27
CA PRO A 302 -30.78 2.92 -18.13
C PRO A 302 -29.61 3.85 -17.78
N GLN A 303 -29.49 4.96 -18.51
CA GLN A 303 -28.46 5.96 -18.28
C GLN A 303 -28.57 6.47 -16.83
N PRO A 304 -27.45 6.59 -16.09
CA PRO A 304 -27.50 6.96 -14.68
C PRO A 304 -28.12 8.35 -14.49
N THR A 305 -29.06 8.46 -13.55
CA THR A 305 -29.75 9.71 -13.22
C THR A 305 -28.76 10.76 -12.70
N ARG A 306 -29.13 12.05 -12.75
CA ARG A 306 -28.27 13.14 -12.22
C ARG A 306 -27.90 12.89 -10.75
N ALA A 307 -28.87 12.46 -9.94
CA ALA A 307 -28.68 12.11 -8.54
C ALA A 307 -27.67 10.96 -8.37
N GLN A 308 -27.76 9.91 -9.20
CA GLN A 308 -26.82 8.79 -9.17
C GLN A 308 -25.41 9.21 -9.57
N ARG A 309 -25.24 10.09 -10.55
CA ARG A 309 -23.92 10.64 -10.93
C ARG A 309 -23.30 11.43 -9.77
N TRP A 310 -24.08 12.31 -9.14
CA TRP A 310 -23.63 13.09 -7.98
C TRP A 310 -23.24 12.19 -6.82
N ALA A 311 -24.11 11.24 -6.48
CA ALA A 311 -23.83 10.24 -5.44
C ALA A 311 -22.56 9.44 -5.75
N SER A 312 -22.35 9.02 -7.01
CA SER A 312 -21.14 8.29 -7.39
C SER A 312 -19.86 9.13 -7.25
N VAL A 313 -19.90 10.42 -7.59
CA VAL A 313 -18.73 11.31 -7.47
C VAL A 313 -18.39 11.55 -6.00
N VAL A 314 -19.40 11.79 -5.16
CA VAL A 314 -19.21 11.98 -3.71
C VAL A 314 -18.71 10.70 -3.04
N LEU A 315 -19.30 9.55 -3.36
CA LEU A 315 -18.86 8.26 -2.82
C LEU A 315 -17.45 7.88 -3.29
N ALA A 316 -17.07 8.25 -4.52
CA ALA A 316 -15.71 8.05 -5.04
C ALA A 316 -14.66 8.94 -4.33
N ASN A 317 -15.05 10.13 -3.88
CA ASN A 317 -14.18 11.11 -3.22
C ASN A 317 -14.57 11.38 -1.77
N GLN A 318 -15.11 10.37 -1.08
CA GLN A 318 -15.72 10.50 0.24
C GLN A 318 -14.78 11.15 1.28
N ASP A 319 -13.51 10.76 1.28
CA ASP A 319 -12.52 11.28 2.22
C ASP A 319 -12.22 12.77 1.92
N ALA A 320 -12.12 13.14 0.65
CA ALA A 320 -11.88 14.54 0.23
C ALA A 320 -13.07 15.43 0.59
N VAL A 321 -14.29 14.95 0.41
CA VAL A 321 -15.50 15.68 0.80
C VAL A 321 -15.54 15.84 2.32
N LEU A 322 -15.29 14.78 3.09
CA LEU A 322 -15.27 14.84 4.55
C LEU A 322 -14.26 15.86 5.07
N TYR A 323 -12.99 15.76 4.65
CA TYR A 323 -11.95 16.68 5.11
C TYR A 323 -12.10 18.09 4.51
N GLY A 324 -12.72 18.24 3.34
CA GLY A 324 -13.14 19.54 2.80
C GLY A 324 -14.20 20.22 3.67
N LEU A 325 -15.20 19.47 4.13
CA LEU A 325 -16.19 19.97 5.09
C LEU A 325 -15.54 20.32 6.43
N VAL A 326 -14.64 19.47 6.96
CA VAL A 326 -13.89 19.77 8.18
C VAL A 326 -13.06 21.05 7.98
N LEU A 327 -12.39 21.23 6.84
CA LEU A 327 -11.62 22.44 6.55
C LEU A 327 -12.48 23.70 6.64
N VAL A 328 -13.60 23.71 5.92
CA VAL A 328 -14.46 24.89 5.74
C VAL A 328 -15.29 25.20 7.00
N PHE A 329 -15.92 24.19 7.59
CA PHE A 329 -16.89 24.38 8.67
C PHE A 329 -16.28 24.29 10.07
N ILE A 330 -15.10 23.66 10.24
CA ILE A 330 -14.46 23.47 11.55
C ILE A 330 -13.09 24.15 11.57
N GLY A 331 -12.24 23.86 10.60
CA GLY A 331 -10.85 24.30 10.52
C GLY A 331 -10.71 25.81 10.44
N ILE A 332 -11.28 26.44 9.40
CA ILE A 332 -11.20 27.89 9.19
C ILE A 332 -11.83 28.65 10.36
N PRO A 333 -13.07 28.34 10.84
CA PRO A 333 -13.65 29.02 11.98
C PRO A 333 -12.81 28.90 13.26
N LEU A 334 -12.32 27.70 13.61
CA LEU A 334 -11.49 27.52 14.81
C LEU A 334 -10.14 28.23 14.71
N PHE A 335 -9.54 28.28 13.51
CA PHE A 335 -8.26 28.93 13.31
C PHE A 335 -8.33 30.44 13.52
N PHE A 336 -9.38 31.09 13.01
CA PHE A 336 -9.55 32.55 13.14
C PHE A 336 -10.20 32.94 14.47
N ALA A 337 -11.22 32.22 14.95
CA ALA A 337 -11.97 32.57 16.15
C ALA A 337 -11.32 32.08 17.45
N ALA A 338 -10.87 30.81 17.50
CA ALA A 338 -10.34 30.18 18.71
C ALA A 338 -8.80 30.09 18.73
N HIS A 339 -8.15 30.62 17.69
CA HIS A 339 -6.69 30.57 17.49
C HIS A 339 -6.10 29.15 17.54
N TYR A 340 -6.91 28.14 17.23
CA TYR A 340 -6.51 26.74 17.28
C TYR A 340 -6.32 26.17 15.88
N ALA A 341 -5.07 25.80 15.56
CA ALA A 341 -4.68 25.50 14.19
C ALA A 341 -4.82 24.03 13.76
N MET A 342 -4.96 23.11 14.72
CA MET A 342 -4.92 21.67 14.42
C MET A 342 -5.95 21.22 13.39
N PRO A 343 -7.26 21.53 13.51
CA PRO A 343 -8.25 21.00 12.57
C PRO A 343 -8.05 21.54 11.14
N LEU A 344 -7.63 22.80 11.02
CA LEU A 344 -7.28 23.42 9.75
C LEU A 344 -6.06 22.72 9.13
N HIS A 345 -4.96 22.64 9.87
CA HIS A 345 -3.71 22.06 9.40
C HIS A 345 -3.88 20.57 9.03
N LEU A 346 -4.64 19.81 9.82
CA LEU A 346 -4.91 18.40 9.56
C LEU A 346 -5.70 18.22 8.25
N ALA A 347 -6.76 19.00 8.05
CA ALA A 347 -7.54 18.95 6.82
C ALA A 347 -6.72 19.39 5.59
N ILE A 348 -5.89 20.43 5.71
CA ILE A 348 -4.98 20.86 4.64
C ILE A 348 -4.03 19.73 4.25
N THR A 349 -3.36 19.09 5.21
CA THR A 349 -2.41 18.00 4.92
C THR A 349 -3.08 16.84 4.21
N ILE A 350 -4.28 16.44 4.66
CA ILE A 350 -5.03 15.32 4.06
C ILE A 350 -5.49 15.63 2.64
N LEU A 351 -6.06 16.81 2.43
CA LEU A 351 -6.51 17.23 1.10
C LEU A 351 -5.32 17.40 0.13
N ALA A 352 -4.21 17.99 0.60
CA ALA A 352 -2.99 18.11 -0.20
C ALA A 352 -2.42 16.74 -0.58
N PHE A 353 -2.48 15.75 0.32
CA PHE A 353 -2.03 14.39 0.04
C PHE A 353 -2.93 13.67 -0.96
N GLN A 354 -4.25 13.80 -0.83
CA GLN A 354 -5.20 13.24 -1.80
C GLN A 354 -5.05 13.85 -3.18
N ALA A 355 -4.90 15.18 -3.26
CA ALA A 355 -4.60 15.86 -4.52
C ALA A 355 -3.28 15.36 -5.13
N ALA A 356 -2.24 15.18 -4.31
CA ALA A 356 -0.97 14.62 -4.78
C ALA A 356 -1.08 13.16 -5.25
N MET A 357 -2.03 12.38 -4.72
CA MET A 357 -2.31 11.01 -5.17
C MET A 357 -3.03 10.95 -6.53
N GLN A 358 -3.73 12.01 -6.94
CA GLN A 358 -4.37 12.10 -8.26
C GLN A 358 -3.37 12.33 -9.41
N ILE A 359 -2.10 12.60 -9.11
CA ILE A 359 -1.05 12.76 -10.11
C ILE A 359 -0.93 11.47 -10.95
N PRO A 360 -0.85 11.54 -12.29
CA PRO A 360 -0.71 10.34 -13.13
C PRO A 360 0.48 9.47 -12.73
N ALA A 361 0.34 8.14 -12.85
CA ALA A 361 1.33 7.17 -12.37
C ALA A 361 2.74 7.37 -12.96
N THR A 362 2.83 7.89 -14.19
CA THR A 362 4.09 8.20 -14.86
C THR A 362 4.87 9.30 -14.12
N TRP A 363 4.16 10.32 -13.65
CA TRP A 363 4.74 11.46 -12.94
C TRP A 363 5.00 11.16 -11.46
N ARG A 364 4.21 10.29 -10.84
CA ARG A 364 4.40 9.86 -9.44
C ARG A 364 5.77 9.23 -9.16
N ARG A 365 6.50 8.78 -10.20
CA ARG A 365 7.89 8.30 -10.07
C ARG A 365 8.87 9.41 -9.67
N PHE A 366 8.60 10.65 -10.09
CA PHE A 366 9.45 11.82 -9.82
C PHE A 366 8.81 12.77 -8.80
N LEU A 367 7.49 12.95 -8.89
CA LEU A 367 6.69 13.75 -7.99
C LEU A 367 6.11 12.86 -6.89
N HIS A 368 6.94 12.58 -5.87
CA HIS A 368 6.52 11.73 -4.77
C HIS A 368 5.32 12.35 -4.02
N PRO A 369 4.17 11.66 -3.87
CA PRO A 369 2.96 12.25 -3.31
C PRO A 369 3.16 12.87 -1.92
N VAL A 370 3.97 12.25 -1.05
CA VAL A 370 4.26 12.79 0.29
C VAL A 370 5.03 14.11 0.19
N LEU A 371 6.03 14.23 -0.70
CA LEU A 371 6.84 15.44 -0.84
C LEU A 371 6.01 16.58 -1.45
N VAL A 372 5.25 16.28 -2.49
CA VAL A 372 4.36 17.24 -3.14
C VAL A 372 3.31 17.74 -2.16
N SER A 373 2.68 16.82 -1.41
CA SER A 373 1.68 17.19 -0.41
C SER A 373 2.26 18.03 0.72
N ALA A 374 3.47 17.71 1.20
CA ALA A 374 4.13 18.48 2.25
C ALA A 374 4.49 19.89 1.77
N LEU A 375 4.98 20.04 0.54
CA LEU A 375 5.25 21.35 -0.06
C LEU A 375 3.98 22.21 -0.10
N PHE A 376 2.89 21.67 -0.67
CA PHE A 376 1.61 22.41 -0.71
C PHE A 376 1.08 22.71 0.70
N THR A 377 1.21 21.76 1.62
CA THR A 377 0.81 21.96 3.03
C THR A 377 1.56 23.14 3.65
N VAL A 378 2.88 23.20 3.49
CA VAL A 378 3.70 24.31 4.00
C VAL A 378 3.27 25.64 3.38
N LEU A 379 3.05 25.68 2.06
CA LEU A 379 2.63 26.91 1.36
C LEU A 379 1.24 27.39 1.83
N ILE A 380 0.29 26.48 2.01
CA ILE A 380 -1.06 26.82 2.47
C ILE A 380 -1.04 27.24 3.94
N ILE A 381 -0.33 26.51 4.82
CA ILE A 381 -0.15 26.90 6.22
C ILE A 381 0.51 28.28 6.32
N TRP A 382 1.51 28.55 5.48
CA TRP A 382 2.15 29.85 5.41
C TRP A 382 1.17 30.96 5.02
N ALA A 383 0.34 30.73 3.99
CA ALA A 383 -0.68 31.69 3.57
C ALA A 383 -1.68 32.00 4.68
N PHE A 384 -2.21 30.97 5.37
CA PHE A 384 -3.11 31.16 6.51
C PHE A 384 -2.43 31.83 7.71
N GLY A 385 -1.17 31.48 7.99
CA GLY A 385 -0.36 32.14 9.02
C GLY A 385 -0.14 33.62 8.71
N ALA A 386 0.19 33.96 7.48
CA ALA A 386 0.39 35.33 7.01
C ALA A 386 -0.90 36.16 7.13
N MET A 387 -2.08 35.58 6.85
CA MET A 387 -3.38 36.24 7.08
C MET A 387 -3.60 36.61 8.57
N ARG A 388 -2.95 35.91 9.51
CA ARG A 388 -2.96 36.23 10.94
C ARG A 388 -1.74 37.01 11.42
N GLY A 389 -0.86 37.46 10.51
CA GLY A 389 0.40 38.13 10.86
C GLY A 389 1.43 37.22 11.54
N LEU A 390 1.29 35.90 11.42
CA LEU A 390 2.25 34.93 11.96
C LEU A 390 3.38 34.67 10.95
N SER A 391 4.59 34.50 11.46
CA SER A 391 5.71 34.01 10.63
C SER A 391 5.51 32.53 10.28
N LEU A 392 6.20 32.08 9.22
CA LEU A 392 6.22 30.66 8.84
C LEU A 392 6.65 29.79 10.02
N THR A 393 7.70 30.17 10.73
CA THR A 393 8.25 29.44 11.88
C THR A 393 7.21 29.21 12.97
N LYS A 394 6.47 30.25 13.36
CA LYS A 394 5.40 30.14 14.38
C LYS A 394 4.25 29.25 13.91
N SER A 395 3.91 29.34 12.63
CA SER A 395 2.84 28.52 12.01
C SER A 395 3.23 27.04 11.98
N LEU A 396 4.49 26.72 11.69
CA LEU A 396 5.02 25.36 11.72
C LEU A 396 5.16 24.80 13.14
N HIS A 397 5.56 25.61 14.13
CA HIS A 397 5.50 25.17 15.54
C HIS A 397 4.07 24.88 16.00
N SER A 398 3.07 25.60 15.46
CA SER A 398 1.65 25.29 15.73
C SER A 398 1.16 24.03 15.02
N TYR A 399 1.88 23.56 13.99
CA TYR A 399 1.60 22.31 13.30
C TYR A 399 2.08 21.10 14.11
N LYS A 400 3.25 21.17 14.75
CA LYS A 400 3.78 20.10 15.61
C LYS A 400 4.22 20.69 16.96
N THR A 401 3.39 20.50 17.98
CA THR A 401 3.57 21.09 19.31
C THR A 401 4.31 20.16 20.28
N GLY A 402 4.46 18.88 19.93
CA GLY A 402 5.05 17.85 20.81
C GLY A 402 4.02 17.16 21.72
N ALA A 403 2.75 17.58 21.69
CA ALA A 403 1.68 17.02 22.51
C ALA A 403 1.10 15.74 21.87
N ASN A 404 1.90 14.67 21.80
CA ASN A 404 1.46 13.36 21.34
C ASN A 404 0.70 12.58 22.45
N TYR A 405 0.17 11.40 22.12
CA TYR A 405 -0.60 10.58 23.08
C TYR A 405 0.17 10.19 24.34
N LEU A 406 1.49 9.98 24.26
CA LEU A 406 2.32 9.66 25.43
C LEU A 406 2.27 10.81 26.45
N VAL A 407 2.51 12.04 25.97
CA VAL A 407 2.46 13.26 26.80
C VAL A 407 1.04 13.51 27.34
N LEU A 408 0.03 13.33 26.48
CA LEU A 408 -1.37 13.62 26.82
C LEU A 408 -1.96 12.64 27.84
N TRP A 409 -1.53 11.38 27.86
CA TRP A 409 -2.01 10.37 28.81
C TRP A 409 -1.17 10.27 30.08
N GLU A 410 0.11 10.66 30.03
CA GLU A 410 0.96 10.73 31.22
C GLU A 410 0.63 11.93 32.11
N SER A 411 0.20 13.05 31.51
CA SER A 411 -0.05 14.31 32.21
C SER A 411 -1.33 14.27 33.05
N GLY A 412 -1.22 13.75 34.27
CA GLY A 412 -2.25 13.87 35.31
C GLY A 412 -2.37 15.31 35.82
N ALA A 413 -3.44 16.01 35.43
CA ALA A 413 -3.97 17.24 36.05
C ALA A 413 -3.21 18.57 35.84
N GLY A 414 -2.37 18.69 34.80
CA GLY A 414 -1.78 19.98 34.37
C GLY A 414 -2.53 20.66 33.21
N ALA A 415 -2.13 21.89 32.84
CA ALA A 415 -2.59 22.53 31.62
C ALA A 415 -2.02 21.81 30.39
N LEU A 416 -2.81 20.91 29.80
CA LEU A 416 -2.40 20.08 28.68
C LEU A 416 -2.05 20.96 27.45
N PRO A 417 -0.87 20.77 26.83
CA PRO A 417 -0.57 21.44 25.57
C PRO A 417 -1.55 20.97 24.50
N LYS A 418 -2.10 21.92 23.73
CA LYS A 418 -3.02 21.58 22.64
C LYS A 418 -2.25 20.84 21.53
N PRO A 419 -2.70 19.68 21.06
CA PRO A 419 -2.03 18.95 20.00
C PRO A 419 -2.13 19.70 18.68
N GLY A 420 -1.05 19.71 17.91
CA GLY A 420 -1.01 20.11 16.51
C GLY A 420 -1.36 18.96 15.58
N ALA A 421 -1.56 19.26 14.29
CA ALA A 421 -1.89 18.24 13.28
C ALA A 421 -0.77 17.20 13.13
N GLY A 422 0.49 17.65 13.20
CA GLY A 422 1.68 16.80 13.17
C GLY A 422 1.73 15.81 14.32
N ASP A 423 1.23 16.18 15.51
CA ASP A 423 1.21 15.31 16.69
C ASP A 423 0.15 14.21 16.56
N ILE A 424 -1.00 14.52 15.94
CA ILE A 424 -2.02 13.55 15.58
C ILE A 424 -1.46 12.54 14.56
N PHE A 425 -0.81 13.01 13.50
CA PHE A 425 -0.20 12.13 12.51
C PHE A 425 0.90 11.24 13.12
N SER A 426 1.78 11.78 13.98
CA SER A 426 2.79 10.95 14.66
C SER A 426 2.19 9.97 15.65
N THR A 427 1.07 10.32 16.29
CA THR A 427 0.34 9.41 17.18
C THR A 427 -0.18 8.21 16.39
N VAL A 428 -0.88 8.44 15.27
CA VAL A 428 -1.39 7.35 14.43
C VAL A 428 -0.27 6.60 13.72
N LEU A 429 0.88 7.23 13.50
CA LEU A 429 2.09 6.57 12.98
C LEU A 429 2.55 5.44 13.91
N ASP A 430 2.52 5.63 15.23
CA ASP A 430 2.88 4.58 16.19
C ASP A 430 1.95 3.36 16.10
N ALA A 431 0.64 3.58 15.94
CA ALA A 431 -0.29 2.49 15.68
C ALA A 431 -0.01 1.77 14.35
N SER A 432 0.45 2.52 13.34
CA SER A 432 0.85 1.97 12.04
C SER A 432 2.13 1.13 12.13
N ILE A 433 3.06 1.49 13.01
CA ILE A 433 4.25 0.68 13.32
C ILE A 433 3.79 -0.66 13.88
N VAL A 434 2.92 -0.68 14.89
CA VAL A 434 2.38 -1.94 15.45
C VAL A 434 1.69 -2.78 14.37
N ALA A 435 0.94 -2.13 13.48
CA ALA A 435 0.26 -2.80 12.37
C ALA A 435 1.21 -3.53 11.40
N LEU A 436 2.48 -3.16 11.31
CA LEU A 436 3.49 -3.88 10.51
C LEU A 436 3.74 -5.32 11.01
N ALA A 437 3.24 -5.69 12.19
CA ALA A 437 3.21 -7.08 12.64
C ALA A 437 2.31 -7.98 11.76
N LEU A 438 1.27 -7.42 11.15
CA LEU A 438 0.34 -8.18 10.29
C LEU A 438 0.99 -8.73 9.03
N PRO A 439 1.71 -7.95 8.20
CA PRO A 439 2.42 -8.52 7.05
C PRO A 439 3.50 -9.53 7.48
N MET A 440 4.20 -9.31 8.61
CA MET A 440 5.13 -10.31 9.15
C MET A 440 4.42 -11.62 9.51
N TYR A 441 3.24 -11.54 10.13
CA TYR A 441 2.42 -12.71 10.45
C TYR A 441 1.86 -13.37 9.18
N GLN A 442 1.38 -12.60 8.21
CA GLN A 442 0.84 -13.11 6.94
C GLN A 442 1.88 -13.98 6.22
N TYR A 443 3.14 -13.52 6.16
CA TYR A 443 4.24 -14.22 5.49
C TYR A 443 5.14 -15.02 6.45
N ARG A 444 4.65 -15.37 7.65
CA ARG A 444 5.43 -16.13 8.64
C ARG A 444 5.90 -17.51 8.18
N ARG A 445 5.18 -18.14 7.24
CA ARG A 445 5.57 -19.45 6.67
C ARG A 445 6.80 -19.30 5.79
N GLU A 446 6.80 -18.30 4.91
CA GLU A 446 7.97 -17.91 4.11
C GLU A 446 9.15 -17.52 5.02
N LEU A 447 8.88 -16.74 6.07
CA LEU A 447 9.91 -16.40 7.07
C LEU A 447 10.50 -17.65 7.72
N ARG A 448 9.68 -18.67 8.03
CA ARG A 448 10.15 -19.92 8.64
C ARG A 448 10.94 -20.77 7.65
N GLU A 449 10.47 -20.86 6.41
CA GLU A 449 11.11 -21.68 5.36
C GLU A 449 12.46 -21.12 4.93
N HIS A 450 12.56 -19.79 4.81
CA HIS A 450 13.76 -19.08 4.39
C HIS A 450 14.40 -18.29 5.54
N PHE A 451 14.22 -18.72 6.79
CA PHE A 451 14.63 -17.96 7.98
C PHE A 451 16.09 -17.50 7.94
N VAL A 452 17.01 -18.40 7.61
CA VAL A 452 18.44 -18.08 7.54
C VAL A 452 18.71 -17.09 6.39
N ALA A 453 18.12 -17.31 5.22
CA ALA A 453 18.29 -16.48 4.04
C ALA A 453 17.66 -15.08 4.15
N ILE A 454 16.73 -14.87 5.09
CA ILE A 454 16.09 -13.57 5.33
C ILE A 454 16.71 -12.88 6.55
N THR A 455 16.81 -13.58 7.68
CA THR A 455 17.20 -12.97 8.96
C THR A 455 18.69 -12.62 8.99
N VAL A 456 19.57 -13.52 8.55
CA VAL A 456 21.03 -13.30 8.65
C VAL A 456 21.48 -12.12 7.77
N PRO A 457 21.07 -11.98 6.50
CA PRO A 457 21.39 -10.78 5.72
C PRO A 457 20.88 -9.51 6.39
N ASN A 458 19.66 -9.50 6.92
CA ASN A 458 19.12 -8.32 7.60
C ASN A 458 19.91 -7.93 8.86
N VAL A 459 20.35 -8.91 9.66
CA VAL A 459 21.21 -8.66 10.83
C VAL A 459 22.55 -8.06 10.39
N VAL A 460 23.23 -8.69 9.43
CA VAL A 460 24.55 -8.24 8.96
C VAL A 460 24.45 -6.85 8.32
N MET A 461 23.41 -6.60 7.54
CA MET A 461 23.13 -5.30 6.93
C MET A 461 22.84 -4.25 7.99
N SER A 462 22.12 -4.60 9.06
CA SER A 462 21.81 -3.66 10.13
C SER A 462 23.06 -3.25 10.87
N ILE A 463 23.94 -4.21 11.20
CA ILE A 463 25.25 -3.95 11.80
C ILE A 463 26.09 -3.08 10.86
N GLY A 464 26.24 -3.49 9.60
CA GLY A 464 27.02 -2.75 8.60
C GLY A 464 26.52 -1.32 8.43
N SER A 465 25.22 -1.10 8.34
CA SER A 465 24.62 0.24 8.22
C SER A 465 24.88 1.09 9.46
N LEU A 466 24.71 0.50 10.65
CA LEU A 466 24.80 1.17 11.94
C LEU A 466 26.22 1.62 12.29
N PHE A 467 27.25 0.87 11.87
CA PHE A 467 28.65 1.23 12.14
C PHE A 467 29.33 1.92 10.95
N ALA A 468 29.14 1.45 9.71
CA ALA A 468 29.90 1.96 8.56
C ALA A 468 29.46 3.35 8.14
N TYR A 469 28.15 3.63 8.09
CA TYR A 469 27.68 4.93 7.61
C TYR A 469 28.05 6.09 8.54
N PRO A 470 27.79 6.04 9.86
CA PRO A 470 28.19 7.12 10.75
C PRO A 470 29.70 7.37 10.72
N TYR A 471 30.50 6.31 10.70
CA TYR A 471 31.95 6.40 10.59
C TYR A 471 32.40 7.09 9.30
N ILE A 472 31.92 6.63 8.14
CA ILE A 472 32.29 7.22 6.83
C ILE A 472 31.83 8.68 6.74
N CYS A 473 30.61 8.99 7.19
CA CYS A 473 30.06 10.35 7.17
C CYS A 473 30.87 11.30 8.06
N SER A 474 31.21 10.86 9.27
CA SER A 474 32.07 11.63 10.18
C SER A 474 33.47 11.85 9.59
N ALA A 475 34.07 10.80 9.02
CA ALA A 475 35.41 10.86 8.44
C ALA A 475 35.54 11.85 7.27
N ILE A 476 34.47 12.08 6.51
CA ILE A 476 34.46 13.09 5.43
C ILE A 476 34.00 14.48 5.91
N GLY A 477 33.73 14.63 7.22
CA GLY A 477 33.38 15.89 7.86
C GLY A 477 31.91 16.30 7.72
N ILE A 478 30.98 15.34 7.76
CA ILE A 478 29.54 15.60 8.00
C ILE A 478 29.33 15.75 9.51
N GLN A 479 28.48 16.68 9.93
CA GLN A 479 28.14 16.90 11.34
C GLN A 479 27.65 15.62 12.01
N ALA A 480 28.09 15.36 13.25
CA ALA A 480 27.86 14.11 13.97
C ALA A 480 26.39 13.66 14.00
N GLU A 481 25.46 14.55 14.35
CA GLU A 481 24.01 14.25 14.38
C GLU A 481 23.46 13.85 13.00
N ARG A 482 23.96 14.49 11.92
CA ARG A 482 23.61 14.14 10.54
C ARG A 482 24.25 12.84 10.10
N ALA A 483 25.49 12.57 10.52
CA ALA A 483 26.18 11.31 10.27
C ALA A 483 25.44 10.12 10.92
N LEU A 484 24.96 10.28 12.16
CA LEU A 484 24.14 9.28 12.84
C LEU A 484 22.84 8.99 12.09
N ALA A 485 22.22 10.00 11.45
CA ALA A 485 21.01 9.80 10.65
C ALA A 485 21.22 8.85 9.46
N PHE A 486 22.44 8.71 8.92
CA PHE A 486 22.70 7.75 7.84
C PHE A 486 22.68 6.28 8.30
N SER A 487 22.82 6.00 9.60
CA SER A 487 22.77 4.64 10.15
C SER A 487 21.46 3.91 9.79
N ALA A 488 20.35 4.66 9.69
CA ALA A 488 19.03 4.14 9.41
C ALA A 488 18.50 4.55 8.02
N ARG A 489 19.37 5.03 7.12
CA ARG A 489 18.99 5.51 5.78
C ARG A 489 18.07 4.55 5.02
N SER A 490 18.37 3.25 5.09
CA SER A 490 17.68 2.21 4.33
C SER A 490 16.37 1.73 4.99
N LEU A 491 16.05 2.22 6.19
CA LEU A 491 14.82 1.89 6.88
C LEU A 491 13.65 2.68 6.32
N THR A 492 12.46 2.09 6.39
CA THR A 492 11.22 2.86 6.23
C THR A 492 11.11 3.88 7.33
N LEU A 493 10.63 5.08 7.00
CA LEU A 493 10.63 6.24 7.89
C LEU A 493 9.97 5.97 9.26
N ALA A 494 8.97 5.09 9.30
CA ALA A 494 8.30 4.64 10.53
C ALA A 494 9.26 3.99 11.55
N LEU A 495 10.23 3.22 11.07
CA LEU A 495 11.24 2.55 11.90
C LEU A 495 12.54 3.36 11.96
N ALA A 496 12.81 4.20 10.96
CA ALA A 496 14.02 5.03 10.90
C ALA A 496 14.01 6.16 11.93
N LEU A 497 12.88 6.86 12.09
CA LEU A 497 12.75 7.96 13.08
C LEU A 497 13.08 7.49 14.50
N PRO A 498 12.45 6.43 15.05
CA PRO A 498 12.79 5.97 16.40
C PRO A 498 14.22 5.45 16.50
N ALA A 499 14.76 4.78 15.47
CA ALA A 499 16.14 4.31 15.47
C ALA A 499 17.16 5.46 15.57
N VAL A 500 16.96 6.53 14.78
CA VAL A 500 17.85 7.71 14.80
C VAL A 500 17.66 8.53 16.06
N ALA A 501 16.44 8.63 16.58
CA ALA A 501 16.17 9.28 17.87
C ALA A 501 16.95 8.61 19.01
N ASN A 502 16.97 7.28 19.07
CA ASN A 502 17.76 6.55 20.07
C ASN A 502 19.27 6.83 20.00
N LEU A 503 19.79 7.08 18.78
CA LEU A 503 21.20 7.46 18.58
C LEU A 503 21.47 8.93 18.91
N GLY A 504 20.45 9.78 18.99
CA GLY A 504 20.59 11.23 19.08
C GLY A 504 20.94 11.90 17.74
N GLY A 505 20.52 11.30 16.62
CA GLY A 505 20.74 11.86 15.28
C GLY A 505 19.64 12.83 14.83
N ASP A 506 19.90 13.54 13.72
CA ASP A 506 18.99 14.53 13.18
C ASP A 506 17.76 13.92 12.48
N SER A 507 16.57 14.22 13.01
CA SER A 507 15.27 13.75 12.51
C SER A 507 14.93 14.29 11.11
N TYR A 508 15.41 15.49 10.76
CA TYR A 508 15.17 16.08 9.45
C TYR A 508 16.00 15.38 8.36
N THR A 509 17.28 15.14 8.65
CA THR A 509 18.19 14.42 7.75
C THR A 509 17.71 13.01 7.47
N ILE A 510 17.31 12.23 8.49
CA ILE A 510 16.82 10.86 8.25
C ILE A 510 15.54 10.86 7.41
N ALA A 511 14.62 11.81 7.61
CA ALA A 511 13.41 11.90 6.80
C ALA A 511 13.73 12.11 5.31
N ALA A 512 14.61 13.05 5.00
CA ALA A 512 15.04 13.32 3.63
C ALA A 512 15.75 12.10 3.02
N VAL A 513 16.73 11.54 3.72
CA VAL A 513 17.57 10.43 3.27
C VAL A 513 16.78 9.12 3.11
N ALA A 514 15.80 8.83 3.98
CA ALA A 514 14.92 7.67 3.86
C ALA A 514 14.02 7.72 2.62
N ILE A 515 13.37 8.87 2.35
CA ILE A 515 12.55 9.02 1.13
C ILE A 515 13.40 8.96 -0.13
N MET A 516 14.56 9.61 -0.13
CA MET A 516 15.48 9.53 -1.27
C MET A 516 15.89 8.08 -1.55
N SER A 517 16.08 7.26 -0.52
CA SER A 517 16.38 5.81 -0.65
C SER A 517 15.23 5.06 -1.29
N GLY A 518 13.99 5.40 -0.94
CA GLY A 518 12.83 4.82 -1.58
C GLY A 518 12.67 5.18 -3.05
N ILE A 519 12.84 6.45 -3.39
CA ILE A 519 12.75 6.94 -4.78
C ILE A 519 13.84 6.29 -5.63
N ILE A 520 15.11 6.33 -5.18
CA ILE A 520 16.24 5.74 -5.91
C ILE A 520 16.09 4.22 -6.03
N GLY A 521 15.57 3.58 -4.98
CA GLY A 521 15.24 2.16 -4.95
C GLY A 521 14.25 1.74 -6.04
N VAL A 522 13.17 2.48 -6.23
CA VAL A 522 12.21 2.21 -7.33
C VAL A 522 12.84 2.43 -8.70
N LEU A 523 13.64 3.47 -8.86
CA LEU A 523 14.18 3.85 -10.17
C LEU A 523 15.33 2.95 -10.64
N THR A 524 16.14 2.46 -9.70
CA THR A 524 17.40 1.76 -10.01
C THR A 524 17.49 0.35 -9.46
N GLY A 525 16.65 -0.05 -8.49
CA GLY A 525 16.79 -1.32 -7.77
C GLY A 525 16.82 -2.56 -8.66
N THR A 526 15.85 -2.72 -9.57
CA THR A 526 15.82 -3.86 -10.53
C THR A 526 16.95 -3.79 -11.53
N LYS A 527 17.34 -2.59 -11.98
CA LYS A 527 18.46 -2.38 -12.92
C LYS A 527 19.79 -2.79 -12.29
N ILE A 528 20.01 -2.44 -11.02
CA ILE A 528 21.21 -2.82 -10.27
C ILE A 528 21.25 -4.33 -10.06
N LEU A 529 20.12 -4.97 -9.69
CA LEU A 529 20.05 -6.43 -9.56
C LEU A 529 20.35 -7.16 -10.90
N ALA A 530 19.84 -6.64 -12.01
CA ALA A 530 20.16 -7.16 -13.34
C ALA A 530 21.65 -6.98 -13.68
N TRP A 531 22.23 -5.82 -13.36
CA TRP A 531 23.65 -5.55 -13.54
C TRP A 531 24.55 -6.48 -12.69
N LEU A 532 24.11 -6.79 -11.46
CA LEU A 532 24.74 -7.76 -10.56
C LEU A 532 24.54 -9.22 -11.00
N LYS A 533 23.84 -9.47 -12.12
CA LYS A 533 23.51 -10.79 -12.65
C LYS A 533 22.79 -11.68 -11.63
N ILE A 534 21.88 -11.09 -10.85
CA ILE A 534 20.96 -11.83 -10.00
C ILE A 534 19.87 -12.43 -10.90
N PRO A 535 19.68 -13.75 -10.92
CA PRO A 535 18.68 -14.40 -11.76
C PRO A 535 17.27 -13.87 -11.47
N GLU A 536 16.44 -13.79 -12.50
CA GLU A 536 15.09 -13.25 -12.34
C GLU A 536 14.18 -14.15 -11.49
N ASP A 537 14.48 -15.45 -11.47
CA ASP A 537 13.80 -16.50 -10.72
C ASP A 537 14.14 -16.50 -9.22
N ASP A 538 15.25 -15.87 -8.81
CA ASP A 538 15.68 -15.78 -7.40
C ASP A 538 14.89 -14.69 -6.63
N TYR A 539 13.61 -14.98 -6.38
CA TYR A 539 12.70 -14.07 -5.68
C TYR A 539 13.14 -13.79 -4.22
N VAL A 540 13.89 -14.70 -3.60
CA VAL A 540 14.44 -14.53 -2.24
C VAL A 540 15.53 -13.48 -2.22
N THR A 541 16.57 -13.60 -3.06
CA THR A 541 17.63 -12.59 -3.12
C THR A 541 17.08 -11.23 -3.54
N ARG A 542 16.23 -11.20 -4.56
CA ARG A 542 15.61 -9.96 -5.06
C ARG A 542 14.75 -9.30 -3.99
N GLY A 543 13.90 -10.08 -3.32
CA GLY A 543 13.02 -9.61 -2.26
C GLY A 543 13.80 -9.08 -1.06
N VAL A 544 14.71 -9.88 -0.50
CA VAL A 544 15.51 -9.51 0.68
C VAL A 544 16.32 -8.25 0.41
N THR A 545 17.00 -8.18 -0.74
CA THR A 545 17.85 -7.03 -1.12
C THR A 545 17.05 -5.75 -1.28
N LEU A 546 15.93 -5.79 -2.02
CA LEU A 546 15.10 -4.61 -2.23
C LEU A 546 14.38 -4.18 -0.95
N GLY A 547 13.94 -5.15 -0.13
CA GLY A 547 13.34 -4.86 1.18
C GLY A 547 14.31 -4.19 2.15
N ALA A 548 15.56 -4.69 2.22
CA ALA A 548 16.57 -4.17 3.14
C ALA A 548 17.14 -2.81 2.72
N ASN A 549 17.14 -2.46 1.43
CA ASN A 549 17.85 -1.26 0.94
C ASN A 549 16.99 -0.19 0.23
N SER A 550 15.77 -0.52 -0.21
CA SER A 550 15.00 0.31 -1.17
C SER A 550 13.60 0.74 -0.70
N SER A 551 13.26 0.55 0.58
CA SER A 551 11.99 0.95 1.23
C SER A 551 10.70 0.30 0.68
N ALA A 552 9.56 0.64 1.27
CA ALA A 552 8.22 0.21 0.85
C ALA A 552 7.84 0.54 -0.59
N LEU A 553 8.44 1.58 -1.17
CA LEU A 553 8.17 1.96 -2.55
C LEU A 553 8.68 0.90 -3.54
N ALA A 554 9.87 0.33 -3.30
CA ALA A 554 10.41 -0.71 -4.16
C ALA A 554 9.61 -2.02 -4.04
N THR A 555 9.09 -2.32 -2.85
CA THR A 555 8.15 -3.42 -2.63
C THR A 555 6.86 -3.22 -3.43
N ALA A 556 6.32 -2.00 -3.48
CA ALA A 556 5.12 -1.71 -4.27
C ALA A 556 5.34 -1.90 -5.79
N MET A 557 6.56 -1.64 -6.28
CA MET A 557 6.93 -1.97 -7.65
C MET A 557 7.01 -3.50 -7.87
N LEU A 558 7.60 -4.24 -6.93
CA LEU A 558 7.67 -5.71 -6.99
C LEU A 558 6.28 -6.34 -6.98
N LEU A 559 5.30 -5.79 -6.27
CA LEU A 559 3.93 -6.32 -6.26
C LEU A 559 3.32 -6.45 -7.66
N ARG A 560 3.79 -5.65 -8.63
CA ARG A 560 3.34 -5.71 -10.04
C ARG A 560 4.15 -6.66 -10.90
N SER A 561 5.42 -6.88 -10.59
CA SER A 561 6.36 -7.63 -11.45
C SER A 561 6.72 -9.01 -10.90
N ASP A 562 6.87 -9.13 -9.58
CA ASP A 562 7.14 -10.39 -8.86
C ASP A 562 6.51 -10.32 -7.46
N PRO A 563 5.24 -10.77 -7.32
CA PRO A 563 4.52 -10.74 -6.04
C PRO A 563 5.20 -11.54 -4.92
N ARG A 564 5.94 -12.62 -5.23
CA ARG A 564 6.66 -13.40 -4.21
C ARG A 564 7.87 -12.64 -3.69
N ALA A 565 8.65 -12.04 -4.59
CA ALA A 565 9.75 -11.16 -4.20
C ALA A 565 9.21 -9.95 -3.41
N ALA A 566 8.01 -9.46 -3.74
CA ALA A 566 7.36 -8.39 -2.98
C ALA A 566 7.02 -8.80 -1.55
N ALA A 567 6.48 -10.01 -1.34
CA ALA A 567 6.21 -10.55 -0.01
C ALA A 567 7.49 -10.62 0.84
N LEU A 568 8.57 -11.19 0.28
CA LEU A 568 9.87 -11.27 0.96
C LEU A 568 10.50 -9.90 1.16
N SER A 569 10.28 -8.96 0.25
CA SER A 569 10.72 -7.57 0.38
C SER A 569 10.02 -6.86 1.53
N SER A 570 8.69 -7.01 1.66
CA SER A 570 7.93 -6.45 2.79
C SER A 570 8.39 -7.04 4.11
N LEU A 571 8.60 -8.35 4.15
CA LEU A 571 9.07 -9.06 5.33
C LEU A 571 10.49 -8.60 5.74
N SER A 572 11.40 -8.54 4.76
CA SER A 572 12.79 -8.12 4.95
C SER A 572 12.88 -6.69 5.46
N MET A 573 12.08 -5.77 4.91
CA MET A 573 12.01 -4.37 5.35
C MET A 573 11.55 -4.22 6.81
N SER A 574 10.47 -4.90 7.19
CA SER A 574 9.98 -4.87 8.58
C SER A 574 11.00 -5.48 9.55
N LEU A 575 11.62 -6.60 9.16
CA LEU A 575 12.60 -7.29 9.99
C LEU A 575 13.90 -6.48 10.14
N PHE A 576 14.43 -5.94 9.03
CA PHE A 576 15.60 -5.06 9.03
C PHE A 576 15.38 -3.85 9.95
N GLY A 577 14.24 -3.16 9.81
CA GLY A 577 13.95 -2.02 10.66
C GLY A 577 13.77 -2.38 12.14
N ALA A 578 13.10 -3.50 12.44
CA ALA A 578 12.96 -3.98 13.81
C ALA A 578 14.31 -4.34 14.44
N ILE A 579 15.20 -5.02 13.70
CA ILE A 579 16.56 -5.35 14.15
C ILE A 579 17.39 -4.09 14.39
N THR A 580 17.34 -3.12 13.47
CA THR A 580 18.08 -1.86 13.65
C THR A 580 17.58 -1.08 14.85
N VAL A 581 16.26 -0.95 15.02
CA VAL A 581 15.69 -0.30 16.21
C VAL A 581 16.17 -1.02 17.47
N LEU A 582 16.11 -2.36 17.50
CA LEU A 582 16.60 -3.16 18.61
C LEU A 582 18.07 -2.87 18.93
N PHE A 583 18.95 -2.82 17.93
CA PHE A 583 20.36 -2.48 18.15
C PHE A 583 20.54 -1.05 18.64
N THR A 584 19.80 -0.08 18.09
CA THR A 584 19.85 1.32 18.57
C THR A 584 19.25 1.51 19.96
N SER A 585 18.49 0.56 20.49
CA SER A 585 17.97 0.62 21.86
C SER A 585 18.92 0.01 22.91
N ILE A 586 20.02 -0.62 22.48
CA ILE A 586 21.02 -1.18 23.40
C ILE A 586 22.06 -0.09 23.72
N PRO A 587 22.16 0.40 24.97
CA PRO A 587 23.02 1.53 25.31
C PRO A 587 24.50 1.33 24.94
N ALA A 588 25.01 0.11 25.09
CA ALA A 588 26.39 -0.22 24.70
C ALA A 588 26.65 0.00 23.20
N ILE A 589 25.70 -0.40 22.35
CA ILE A 589 25.79 -0.20 20.90
C ILE A 589 25.69 1.29 20.57
N VAL A 590 24.73 2.00 21.18
CA VAL A 590 24.57 3.45 21.00
C VAL A 590 25.85 4.20 21.33
N ASN A 591 26.48 3.90 22.47
CA ASN A 591 27.72 4.56 22.89
C ASN A 591 28.86 4.32 21.90
N ILE A 592 29.00 3.09 21.39
CA ILE A 592 30.01 2.78 20.36
C ILE A 592 29.73 3.59 19.09
N VAL A 593 28.49 3.60 18.59
CA VAL A 593 28.15 4.36 17.37
C VAL A 593 28.35 5.86 17.55
N ARG A 594 28.00 6.42 18.72
CA ARG A 594 28.22 7.84 19.04
C ARG A 594 29.71 8.18 19.09
N SER A 595 30.54 7.31 19.66
CA SER A 595 31.99 7.51 19.66
C SER A 595 32.60 7.52 18.25
N LEU A 596 32.02 6.81 17.27
CA LEU A 596 32.48 6.84 15.88
C LEU A 596 32.30 8.21 15.22
N VAL A 597 31.38 9.03 15.74
CA VAL A 597 31.11 10.39 15.27
C VAL A 597 31.69 11.47 16.19
N GLY A 598 32.48 11.08 17.20
CA GLY A 598 33.10 12.01 18.15
C GLY A 598 32.14 12.57 19.21
N LEU A 599 31.05 11.86 19.52
CA LEU A 599 30.08 12.20 20.58
C LEU A 599 30.22 11.34 21.83
#